data_AF-A0A2G1UMC5-F1
#
_entry.id   AF-A0A2G1UMC5-F1
#
_cell.length_a   1.000
_cell.length_b   1.000
_cell.length_c   1.000
_cell.angle_alpha   90.00
_cell.angle_beta   90.00
_cell.angle_gamma   90.00
#
_symmetry.space_group_name_H-M   'P 1'
#
loop_
_entity.id
_entity.type
_entity.pdbx_description
1 polymer ?
#
loop_
_entity_poly.entity_id
_entity_poly.type
_entity_poly.pdbx_seq_one_letter_code
_entity_poly.pdbx_strand_id
1 'polypeptide(L)' 'MQDYRCAETLLEIVYRDEAGQIQTVHDVVRDLFVRAGQEFLILGRGQLVRFDHLLVLDGRVINQA' A
#
# COMPACT_ATOMS: atom_id res chain seq x y z
N MET A 1 17.41 -27.21 7.89
CA MET A 1 17.49 -25.73 7.95
C MET A 1 16.21 -25.22 7.35
N GLN A 2 15.36 -24.58 8.15
CA GLN A 2 14.03 -24.18 7.73
C GLN A 2 14.19 -22.82 7.05
N ASP A 3 14.38 -22.86 5.73
CA ASP A 3 14.29 -21.68 4.87
C ASP A 3 12.88 -21.12 5.01
N TYR A 4 12.72 -20.14 5.91
CA TYR A 4 11.59 -19.23 5.90
C TYR A 4 11.67 -18.44 4.60
N ARG A 5 11.15 -19.03 3.51
CA ARG A 5 10.63 -18.24 2.40
C ARG A 5 9.57 -17.35 3.03
N CYS A 6 9.96 -16.13 3.38
CA CYS A 6 9.01 -15.06 3.65
C CYS A 6 8.24 -14.94 2.34
N ALA A 7 7.09 -15.59 2.25
CA ALA A 7 6.12 -15.30 1.21
C ALA A 7 5.61 -13.91 1.58
N GLU A 8 6.40 -12.88 1.25
CA GLU A 8 5.95 -11.51 1.23
C GLU A 8 4.92 -11.48 0.10
N THR A 9 3.66 -11.72 0.47
CA THR A 9 2.57 -11.83 -0.49
C THR A 9 2.45 -10.49 -1.21
N LEU A 10 2.68 -10.49 -2.51
CA LEU A 10 2.43 -9.36 -3.39
C LEU A 10 0.96 -8.95 -3.25
N LEU A 11 0.73 -7.74 -2.75
CA LEU A 11 -0.61 -7.18 -2.60
C LEU A 11 -0.89 -6.25 -3.78
N GLU A 12 -2.12 -6.26 -4.26
CA GLU A 12 -2.59 -5.25 -5.21
C GLU A 12 -2.95 -3.98 -4.46
N ILE A 13 -2.32 -2.88 -4.83
CA ILE A 13 -2.47 -1.59 -4.18
C ILE A 13 -2.89 -0.60 -5.26
N VAL A 14 -4.13 -0.12 -5.17
CA VAL A 14 -4.71 0.84 -6.09
C VAL A 14 -4.88 2.16 -5.34
N TYR A 15 -4.19 3.21 -5.80
CA TYR A 15 -4.29 4.54 -5.21
C TYR A 15 -4.51 5.61 -6.27
N ARG A 16 -5.08 6.74 -5.86
CA ARG A 16 -5.18 7.93 -6.71
C ARG A 16 -3.97 8.83 -6.50
N ASP A 17 -3.30 9.21 -7.58
CA ASP A 17 -2.21 10.18 -7.50
C ASP A 17 -2.75 11.61 -7.36
N GLU A 18 -1.87 12.58 -7.11
CA GLU A 18 -2.21 14.00 -6.99
C GLU A 18 -2.76 14.64 -8.28
N ALA A 19 -2.47 14.08 -9.46
CA ALA A 19 -3.11 14.42 -10.73
C ALA A 19 -4.51 13.80 -10.89
N GLY A 20 -4.97 13.01 -9.91
CA GLY A 20 -6.27 12.36 -9.93
C GLY A 20 -6.33 11.07 -10.74
N GLN A 21 -5.20 10.57 -11.25
CA GLN A 21 -5.14 9.32 -12.00
C GLN A 21 -5.05 8.13 -11.04
N ILE A 22 -5.63 7.00 -11.45
CA ILE A 22 -5.59 5.77 -10.67
C ILE A 22 -4.32 5.02 -11.03
N GLN A 23 -3.43 4.84 -10.05
CA GLN A 23 -2.22 4.06 -10.15
C GLN A 23 -2.44 2.72 -9.46
N THR A 24 -2.06 1.64 -10.13
CA THR A 24 -2.11 0.28 -9.59
C THR A 24 -0.69 -0.24 -9.48
N VAL A 25 -0.29 -0.68 -8.29
CA VAL A 25 1.01 -1.27 -8.02
C VAL A 25 0.83 -2.61 -7.33
N HIS A 26 1.61 -3.61 -7.74
CA HIS A 26 1.69 -4.89 -7.03
C HIS A 26 2.98 -4.90 -6.24
N ASP A 27 2.88 -4.75 -4.92
CA ASP A 27 4.03 -4.69 -4.03
C ASP A 27 3.66 -5.22 -2.64
N VAL A 28 4.67 -5.44 -1.81
CA VAL A 28 4.51 -5.93 -0.44
C VAL A 28 4.42 -4.72 0.49
N VAL A 29 3.45 -4.72 1.40
CA VAL A 29 3.35 -3.65 2.40
C VAL A 29 4.35 -3.93 3.51
N ARG A 30 5.33 -3.05 3.65
CA ARG A 30 6.40 -3.18 4.64
C ARG A 30 6.00 -2.55 5.98
N ASP A 31 5.35 -1.39 5.93
CA ASP A 31 4.95 -0.66 7.12
C ASP A 31 3.78 0.30 6.82
N LEU A 32 3.00 0.64 7.84
CA LEU A 32 1.90 1.61 7.80
C LEU A 32 2.07 2.54 9.00
N PHE A 33 2.22 3.84 8.74
CA PHE A 33 2.39 4.83 9.80
C PHE A 33 1.56 6.08 9.55
N VAL A 34 1.22 6.78 10.63
CA VAL A 34 0.49 8.05 10.57
C VAL A 34 1.46 9.19 10.83
N ARG A 35 1.52 10.17 9.94
CA ARG A 35 2.34 11.37 10.07
C ARG A 35 1.50 12.61 9.80
N ALA A 36 1.53 13.57 10.73
CA ALA A 36 0.78 14.82 10.62
C ALA A 36 -0.74 14.65 10.38
N GLY A 37 -1.34 13.59 10.96
CA GLY A 37 -2.75 13.26 10.78
C GLY A 37 -3.09 12.59 9.45
N GLN A 38 -2.08 12.27 8.63
CA GLN A 38 -2.23 11.56 7.37
C GLN A 38 -1.59 10.18 7.48
N GLU A 39 -2.27 9.17 6.94
CA GLU A 39 -1.80 7.80 6.93
C GLU A 39 -0.90 7.55 5.69
N PHE A 40 0.22 6.87 5.88
CA PHE A 40 1.23 6.58 4.86
C PHE A 40 1.62 5.11 4.91
N LEU A 41 1.73 4.51 3.73
CA LEU A 41 2.21 3.15 3.50
C LEU A 41 3.62 3.17 2.93
N ILE A 42 4.47 2.29 3.47
CA ILE A 42 5.78 1.96 2.92
C ILE A 42 5.67 0.62 2.20
N LEU A 43 5.94 0.62 0.90
CA LEU A 43 6.09 -0.60 0.10
C LEU A 43 7.46 -1.23 0.33
N GLY A 44 7.61 -2.52 0.04
CA GLY A 44 8.87 -3.26 0.18
C GLY A 44 10.01 -2.62 -0.59
N ARG A 45 9.70 -2.01 -1.74
CA ARG A 45 10.64 -1.26 -2.57
C ARG A 45 11.06 0.10 -1.99
N GLY A 46 10.57 0.47 -0.81
CA GLY A 46 10.81 1.77 -0.17
C GLY A 46 9.95 2.90 -0.72
N GLN A 47 8.94 2.59 -1.53
CA GLN A 47 8.02 3.58 -2.07
C GLN A 47 7.00 3.97 -1.01
N LEU A 48 6.76 5.27 -0.89
CA LEU A 48 5.80 5.85 0.05
C LEU A 48 4.50 6.18 -0.68
N VAL A 49 3.39 5.63 -0.22
CA VAL A 49 2.05 5.83 -0.77
C VAL A 49 1.15 6.43 0.31
N ARG A 50 0.42 7.50 -0.01
CA ARG A 50 -0.58 8.06 0.90
C ARG A 50 -1.80 7.15 0.99
N PHE A 51 -2.15 6.75 2.21
CA PHE A 51 -3.31 5.89 2.47
C PHE A 51 -4.63 6.62 2.23
N ASP A 52 -4.66 7.92 2.48
CA ASP A 52 -5.80 8.81 2.20
C ASP A 52 -6.27 8.75 0.73
N HIS A 53 -5.39 8.35 -0.18
CA HIS A 53 -5.73 8.17 -1.59
C HIS A 53 -5.87 6.71 -2.02
N LEU A 54 -5.75 5.75 -1.09
CA LEU A 54 -5.94 4.34 -1.40
C LEU A 54 -7.40 4.05 -1.66
N LEU A 55 -7.61 3.32 -2.74
CA LEU A 55 -8.91 2.84 -3.17
C LEU A 55 -9.02 1.35 -2.82
N VAL A 56 -7.97 0.58 -3.10
CA VAL A 56 -7.96 -0.88 -2.93
C VAL A 56 -6.62 -1.33 -2.38
N LEU A 57 -6.65 -2.25 -1.42
CA LEU A 57 -5.49 -2.95 -0.89
C LEU A 57 -5.81 -4.44 -0.78
N ASP A 58 -5.02 -5.29 -1.45
CA ASP A 58 -5.23 -6.74 -1.52
C ASP A 58 -6.63 -7.13 -2.03
N GLY A 59 -7.14 -6.40 -3.03
CA GLY A 59 -8.52 -6.58 -3.51
C GLY A 59 -9.62 -6.12 -2.55
N ARG A 60 -9.26 -5.57 -1.38
CA ARG A 60 -10.21 -4.98 -0.43
C ARG A 60 -10.30 -3.48 -0.66
N VAL A 61 -11.51 -3.01 -0.95
CA VAL A 61 -11.78 -1.57 -1.08
C VAL A 61 -11.64 -0.92 0.30
N ILE A 62 -10.71 0.02 0.42
CA ILE A 62 -10.55 0.83 1.61
C ILE A 62 -11.46 2.04 1.43
N ASN A 63 -12.75 1.85 1.72
CA ASN A 63 -13.68 2.97 1.71
C ASN A 63 -13.63 3.64 3.08
N GLN A 64 -13.05 4.85 3.17
CA GLN A 64 -13.24 5.70 4.34
C GLN A 64 -14.68 6.22 4.28
N ALA A 65 -15.57 5.54 5.03
CA ALA A 65 -16.98 5.89 5.16
C ALA A 65 -17.17 7.13 6.05
#